data_AF-A0A7T1HYK7-F1
#
_entry.id   AF-A0A7T1HYK7-F1
#
_cell.length_a   1.000
_cell.length_b   1.000
_cell.length_c   1.000
_cell.angle_alpha   90.00
_cell.angle_beta   90.00
_cell.angle_gamma   90.00
#
_symmetry.space_group_name_H-M   'P 1'
#
loop_
_entity.id
_entity.type
_entity.pdbx_description
1 polymer ?
#
loop_
_entity_poly.entity_id
_entity_poly.type
_entity_poly.pdbx_seq_one_letter_code
_entity_poly.pdbx_strand_id
1 'polypeptide(L)'
;MLHPCESTPRIPPRPIEELSDAARATLERIPGAGLKGEGFPRQVLGQLLHSPELLDGFLAWWVAGKTGMALNGREQELVILRMGVLYESDYVWRHHVKVGREFGITTAELEWLRSGGFEHFPGREQGLLVLTDALVNERTIPPDVWALHGCHLSPRDLLDLIALVSQYVLFALTNNALQVPLEPALQAVPGLEAGTESGSG
;
A
#
# COMPACT_ATOMS: atom_id res chain seq x y z
N MET A 1 4.94 11.09 -12.15
CA MET A 1 4.18 12.26 -11.67
C MET A 1 3.45 11.86 -10.39
N LEU A 2 3.66 12.54 -9.27
CA LEU A 2 3.00 12.13 -8.01
C LEU A 2 1.49 12.38 -8.01
N HIS A 3 0.75 11.49 -7.35
CA HIS A 3 -0.70 11.57 -7.23
C HIS A 3 -1.18 11.68 -5.77
N PRO A 4 -2.25 12.45 -5.50
CA PRO A 4 -3.02 13.26 -6.46
C PRO A 4 -2.24 14.46 -7.00
N CYS A 5 -2.37 14.73 -8.29
CA CYS A 5 -1.79 15.90 -8.98
C CYS A 5 -2.84 16.99 -9.25
N GLU A 6 -4.11 16.71 -8.99
CA GLU A 6 -5.23 17.63 -9.10
C GLU A 6 -5.71 18.04 -7.70
N SER A 7 -6.16 19.28 -7.54
CA SER A 7 -6.70 19.78 -6.27
C SER A 7 -8.15 19.35 -6.02
N THR A 8 -8.82 18.83 -7.04
CA THR A 8 -10.23 18.40 -6.99
C THR A 8 -10.31 16.92 -7.35
N PRO A 9 -11.00 16.08 -6.55
CA PRO A 9 -11.20 14.68 -6.91
C PRO A 9 -12.09 14.56 -8.13
N ARG A 10 -11.79 13.60 -9.01
CA ARG A 10 -12.61 13.35 -10.22
C ARG A 10 -13.99 12.78 -9.88
N ILE A 11 -14.07 12.08 -8.75
CA ILE A 11 -15.33 11.61 -8.15
C ILE A 11 -15.32 12.02 -6.68
N PRO A 12 -16.32 12.75 -6.18
CA PRO A 12 -16.34 13.13 -4.77
C PRO A 12 -16.52 11.89 -3.87
N PRO A 13 -15.83 11.82 -2.72
CA PRO A 13 -16.03 10.74 -1.76
C PRO A 13 -17.45 10.82 -1.15
N ARG A 14 -18.10 9.67 -1.00
CA ARG A 14 -19.35 9.53 -0.23
C ARG A 14 -19.06 9.48 1.28
N PRO A 15 -20.01 9.88 2.14
CA PRO A 15 -19.90 9.73 3.59
C PRO A 15 -19.65 8.27 4.00
N ILE A 16 -18.66 8.03 4.86
CA ILE A 16 -18.31 6.68 5.35
C ILE A 16 -19.39 6.07 6.24
N GLU A 17 -20.32 6.89 6.74
CA GLU A 17 -21.50 6.46 7.47
C GLU A 17 -22.42 5.60 6.61
N GLU A 18 -22.30 5.67 5.29
CA GLU A 18 -23.04 4.84 4.32
C GLU A 18 -22.41 3.45 4.10
N LEU A 19 -21.28 3.13 4.75
CA LEU A 19 -20.75 1.76 4.79
C LEU A 19 -21.78 0.79 5.34
N SER A 20 -21.90 -0.38 4.70
CA SER A 20 -22.73 -1.46 5.19
C SER A 20 -22.29 -1.93 6.58
N ASP A 21 -23.21 -2.50 7.36
CA ASP A 21 -22.88 -3.08 8.67
C ASP A 21 -21.81 -4.18 8.53
N ALA A 22 -21.85 -4.93 7.43
CA ALA A 22 -20.85 -5.95 7.09
C ALA A 22 -19.46 -5.34 6.84
N ALA A 23 -19.38 -4.25 6.07
CA ALA A 23 -18.12 -3.52 5.84
C ALA A 23 -17.57 -2.96 7.16
N ARG A 24 -18.42 -2.34 7.97
CA ARG A 24 -18.02 -1.77 9.26
C ARG A 24 -17.45 -2.85 10.20
N ALA A 25 -18.18 -3.95 10.38
CA ALA A 25 -17.74 -5.09 11.19
C ALA A 25 -16.43 -5.71 10.64
N THR A 26 -16.25 -5.70 9.31
CA THR A 26 -15.02 -6.17 8.67
C THR A 26 -13.83 -5.29 9.02
N LEU A 27 -13.98 -3.96 8.93
CA LEU A 27 -12.90 -3.00 9.23
C LEU A 27 -12.45 -3.05 10.70
N GLU A 28 -13.35 -3.36 11.63
CA GLU A 28 -13.03 -3.47 13.08
C GLU A 28 -12.01 -4.57 13.40
N ARG A 29 -11.80 -5.54 12.51
CA ARG A 29 -10.86 -6.66 12.72
C ARG A 29 -9.41 -6.31 12.42
N ILE A 30 -9.14 -5.18 11.77
CA ILE A 30 -7.78 -4.79 11.40
C ILE A 30 -7.02 -4.24 12.62
N PRO A 31 -5.80 -4.72 12.89
CA PRO A 31 -4.93 -4.18 13.93
C PRO A 31 -4.33 -2.81 13.53
N GLY A 32 -3.79 -2.08 14.51
CA GLY A 32 -3.14 -0.78 14.31
C GLY A 32 -4.09 0.43 14.39
N ALA A 33 -3.54 1.63 14.24
CA ALA A 33 -4.31 2.88 14.25
C ALA A 33 -4.68 3.39 12.84
N GLY A 34 -4.19 2.75 11.77
CA GLY A 34 -4.45 3.15 10.38
C GLY A 34 -5.93 3.18 9.97
N LEU A 35 -6.80 2.45 10.69
CA LEU A 35 -8.26 2.50 10.51
C LEU A 35 -8.97 3.13 11.72
N LYS A 36 -8.32 4.04 12.45
CA LYS A 36 -8.89 4.64 13.67
C LYS A 36 -8.70 6.16 13.67
N GLY A 37 -9.66 6.84 14.30
CA GLY A 37 -9.59 8.28 14.56
C GLY A 37 -9.38 9.12 13.30
N GLU A 38 -8.42 10.04 13.37
CA GLU A 38 -8.10 10.97 12.29
C GLU A 38 -7.33 10.31 11.13
N GLY A 39 -6.76 9.12 11.34
CA GLY A 39 -6.07 8.35 10.30
C GLY A 39 -6.99 7.44 9.48
N PHE A 40 -8.28 7.38 9.83
CA PHE A 40 -9.23 6.56 9.08
C PHE A 40 -9.29 7.00 7.61
N PRO A 41 -9.16 6.08 6.62
CA PRO A 41 -9.03 6.40 5.21
C PRO A 41 -10.39 6.75 4.58
N ARG A 42 -10.99 7.86 5.04
CA ARG A 42 -12.35 8.28 4.67
C ARG A 42 -12.46 8.57 3.19
N GLN A 43 -11.41 9.10 2.59
CA GLN A 43 -11.47 9.63 1.24
C GLN A 43 -11.47 8.50 0.21
N VAL A 44 -10.55 7.53 0.32
CA VAL A 44 -10.53 6.37 -0.59
C VAL A 44 -11.74 5.46 -0.39
N LEU A 45 -12.12 5.15 0.86
CA LEU A 45 -13.31 4.33 1.13
C LEU A 45 -14.59 5.03 0.66
N GLY A 46 -14.67 6.35 0.85
CA GLY A 46 -15.75 7.18 0.35
C GLY A 46 -15.91 7.14 -1.16
N GLN A 47 -14.81 7.10 -1.91
CA GLN A 47 -14.89 6.93 -3.37
C GLN A 47 -15.25 5.51 -3.79
N LEU A 48 -14.73 4.48 -3.10
CA LEU A 48 -15.11 3.10 -3.37
C LEU A 48 -16.60 2.82 -3.09
N LEU A 49 -17.25 3.59 -2.20
CA LEU A 49 -18.69 3.51 -1.95
C LEU A 49 -19.56 3.83 -3.17
N HIS A 50 -19.02 4.38 -4.26
CA HIS A 50 -19.76 4.47 -5.53
C HIS A 50 -20.03 3.09 -6.14
N SER A 51 -19.38 2.02 -5.67
CA SER A 51 -19.69 0.63 -5.98
C SER A 51 -19.69 -0.21 -4.68
N PRO A 52 -20.79 -0.18 -3.91
CA PRO A 52 -20.84 -0.80 -2.58
C PRO A 52 -20.67 -2.32 -2.62
N GLU A 53 -21.20 -3.01 -3.63
CA GLU A 53 -21.03 -4.46 -3.78
C GLU A 53 -19.56 -4.85 -4.01
N LEU A 54 -18.83 -4.04 -4.78
CA LEU A 54 -17.39 -4.20 -4.97
C LEU A 54 -16.64 -3.93 -3.68
N LEU A 55 -17.00 -2.85 -2.98
CA LEU A 55 -16.33 -2.48 -1.73
C LEU A 55 -16.51 -3.56 -0.66
N ASP A 56 -17.72 -4.07 -0.45
CA ASP A 56 -18.01 -5.12 0.54
C ASP A 56 -17.19 -6.39 0.25
N GLY A 57 -17.21 -6.86 -1.00
CA GLY A 57 -16.44 -8.04 -1.41
C GLY A 57 -14.94 -7.84 -1.28
N PHE A 58 -14.45 -6.65 -1.65
CA PHE A 58 -13.05 -6.29 -1.52
C PHE A 58 -12.62 -6.21 -0.05
N LEU A 59 -13.37 -5.54 0.83
CA LEU A 59 -13.03 -5.44 2.25
C LEU A 59 -12.98 -6.81 2.92
N ALA A 60 -13.92 -7.70 2.59
CA ALA A 60 -13.90 -9.07 3.09
C ALA A 60 -12.60 -9.79 2.72
N TRP A 61 -12.19 -9.72 1.45
CA TRP A 61 -10.93 -10.32 0.98
C TRP A 61 -9.69 -9.64 1.56
N TRP A 62 -9.65 -8.31 1.55
CA TRP A 62 -8.53 -7.50 2.04
C TRP A 62 -8.26 -7.73 3.53
N VAL A 63 -9.29 -7.67 4.38
CA VAL A 63 -9.13 -7.87 5.81
C VAL A 63 -8.83 -9.34 6.15
N ALA A 64 -9.47 -10.29 5.47
CA ALA A 64 -9.14 -11.71 5.64
C ALA A 64 -7.68 -12.00 5.27
N GLY A 65 -7.18 -11.40 4.19
CA GLY A 65 -5.77 -11.42 3.82
C GLY A 65 -4.89 -10.84 4.92
N LYS A 66 -5.07 -9.56 5.26
CA LYS A 66 -4.24 -8.86 6.27
C LYS A 66 -4.11 -9.62 7.60
N THR A 67 -5.18 -10.28 8.06
CA THR A 67 -5.20 -11.00 9.35
C THR A 67 -4.80 -12.47 9.25
N GLY A 68 -4.82 -13.08 8.06
CA GLY A 68 -4.54 -14.50 7.83
C GLY A 68 -3.27 -14.81 7.01
N MET A 69 -2.61 -13.78 6.47
CA MET A 69 -1.36 -13.91 5.71
C MET A 69 -0.23 -14.46 6.60
N ALA A 70 0.71 -15.16 5.96
CA ALA A 70 1.96 -15.58 6.57
C ALA A 70 2.92 -14.39 6.81
N LEU A 71 2.75 -13.29 6.07
CA LEU A 71 3.48 -12.04 6.27
C LEU A 71 3.02 -11.36 7.56
N ASN A 72 3.97 -11.04 8.43
CA ASN A 72 3.69 -10.28 9.65
C ASN A 72 3.37 -8.80 9.34
N GLY A 73 2.88 -8.06 10.33
CA GLY A 73 2.46 -6.66 10.13
C GLY A 73 3.57 -5.77 9.55
N ARG A 74 4.82 -5.93 9.99
CA ARG A 74 5.95 -5.17 9.45
C ARG A 74 6.23 -5.52 7.99
N GLU A 75 6.28 -6.80 7.65
CA GLU A 75 6.48 -7.27 6.28
C GLU A 75 5.40 -6.77 5.34
N GLN A 76 4.14 -6.77 5.79
CA GLN A 76 3.04 -6.19 5.02
C GLN A 76 3.26 -4.69 4.77
N GLU A 77 3.60 -3.91 5.80
CA GLU A 77 3.81 -2.47 5.65
C GLU A 77 5.01 -2.12 4.75
N LEU A 78 6.08 -2.92 4.75
CA LEU A 78 7.20 -2.76 3.81
C LEU A 78 6.74 -2.88 2.34
N VAL A 79 5.98 -3.94 2.03
CA VAL A 79 5.42 -4.16 0.69
C VAL A 79 4.47 -3.02 0.30
N ILE A 80 3.62 -2.60 1.24
CA ILE A 80 2.63 -1.54 1.00
C ILE A 80 3.28 -0.19 0.72
N LEU A 81 4.25 0.21 1.54
CA LEU A 81 5.00 1.43 1.34
C LEU A 81 5.71 1.39 -0.02
N ARG A 82 6.27 0.24 -0.40
CA ARG A 82 6.87 0.08 -1.71
C ARG A 82 5.85 0.20 -2.85
N MET A 83 4.65 -0.35 -2.69
CA MET A 83 3.55 -0.15 -3.65
C MET A 83 3.18 1.33 -3.79
N GLY A 84 3.21 2.11 -2.70
CA GLY A 84 3.04 3.56 -2.74
C GLY A 84 4.07 4.23 -3.65
N VAL A 85 5.35 3.83 -3.57
CA VAL A 85 6.42 4.34 -4.44
C VAL A 85 6.22 3.91 -5.89
N LEU A 86 6.00 2.62 -6.15
CA LEU A 86 5.88 2.05 -7.50
C LEU A 86 4.69 2.62 -8.30
N TYR A 87 3.61 2.96 -7.61
CA TYR A 87 2.45 3.60 -8.22
C TYR A 87 2.50 5.13 -8.13
N GLU A 88 3.55 5.75 -7.57
CA GLU A 88 3.61 7.20 -7.36
C GLU A 88 2.41 7.73 -6.54
N SER A 89 1.88 6.91 -5.63
CA SER A 89 0.67 7.20 -4.84
C SER A 89 1.04 7.80 -3.49
N ASP A 90 1.04 9.14 -3.41
CA ASP A 90 1.38 9.89 -2.19
C ASP A 90 0.38 9.60 -1.06
N TYR A 91 -0.88 9.29 -1.41
CA TYR A 91 -1.90 8.85 -0.47
C TYR A 91 -1.51 7.54 0.24
N VAL A 92 -1.20 6.48 -0.53
CA VAL A 92 -0.78 5.19 0.05
C VAL A 92 0.46 5.41 0.90
N TRP A 93 1.45 6.10 0.36
CA TRP A 93 2.70 6.38 1.07
C TRP A 93 2.46 7.05 2.42
N ARG A 94 1.80 8.21 2.45
CA ARG A 94 1.61 8.98 3.69
C ARG A 94 0.74 8.27 4.71
N HIS A 95 -0.31 7.58 4.25
CA HIS A 95 -1.15 6.78 5.14
C HIS A 95 -0.32 5.70 5.84
N HIS A 96 0.49 4.98 5.06
CA HIS A 96 1.26 3.85 5.55
C HIS A 96 2.60 4.21 6.21
N VAL A 97 3.14 5.42 6.06
CA VAL A 97 4.30 5.86 6.86
C VAL A 97 3.95 5.86 8.35
N LYS A 98 2.74 6.28 8.70
CA LYS A 98 2.28 6.32 10.09
C LYS A 98 2.11 4.89 10.65
N VAL A 99 1.48 4.01 9.88
CA VAL A 99 1.25 2.60 10.26
C VAL A 99 2.57 1.82 10.30
N GLY A 100 3.43 1.97 9.31
CA GLY A 100 4.74 1.32 9.26
C GLY A 100 5.61 1.64 10.48
N ARG A 101 5.55 2.87 11.00
CA ARG A 101 6.23 3.25 12.25
C ARG A 101 5.70 2.49 13.48
N GLU A 102 4.40 2.16 13.53
CA GLU A 102 3.83 1.32 14.59
C GLU A 102 4.43 -0.10 14.56
N PHE A 103 4.86 -0.57 13.38
CA PHE A 103 5.55 -1.84 13.17
C PHE A 103 7.08 -1.71 13.10
N GLY A 104 7.63 -0.61 13.60
CA GLY A 104 9.06 -0.40 13.77
C GLY A 104 9.82 -0.03 12.50
N ILE A 105 9.15 0.33 11.41
CA ILE A 105 9.82 0.85 10.20
C ILE A 105 10.45 2.21 10.52
N THR A 106 11.76 2.29 10.34
CA THR A 106 12.57 3.46 10.68
C THR A 106 12.62 4.49 9.55
N THR A 107 13.04 5.72 9.87
CA THR A 107 13.24 6.76 8.84
C THR A 107 14.26 6.32 7.77
N ALA A 108 15.33 5.63 8.15
CA ALA A 108 16.32 5.15 7.18
C ALA A 108 15.71 4.12 6.21
N GLU A 109 14.90 3.20 6.73
CA GLU A 109 14.19 2.22 5.92
C GLU A 109 13.17 2.87 4.97
N LEU A 110 12.47 3.93 5.42
CA LEU A 110 11.60 4.71 4.53
C LEU A 110 12.39 5.32 3.36
N GLU A 111 13.59 5.85 3.59
CA GLU A 111 14.42 6.37 2.50
C GLU A 111 14.89 5.26 1.55
N TRP A 112 15.31 4.11 2.08
CA TRP A 112 15.68 2.95 1.25
C TRP A 112 14.51 2.42 0.41
N LEU A 113 13.29 2.42 0.96
CA LEU A 113 12.08 2.06 0.21
C LEU A 113 11.81 3.00 -0.96
N ARG A 114 12.09 4.30 -0.82
CA ARG A 114 11.96 5.27 -1.91
C ARG A 114 13.03 5.06 -2.98
N SER A 115 14.30 4.94 -2.57
CA SER A 115 15.43 4.86 -3.50
C SER A 115 15.65 3.48 -4.12
N GLY A 116 15.03 2.43 -3.59
CA GLY A 116 15.27 1.05 -4.00
C GLY A 116 16.51 0.42 -3.34
N GLY A 117 16.99 0.96 -2.21
CA GLY A 117 18.15 0.46 -1.46
C GLY A 117 17.86 -0.82 -0.66
N PHE A 118 17.33 -1.85 -1.33
CA PHE A 118 16.85 -3.07 -0.68
C PHE A 118 17.95 -3.94 -0.07
N GLU A 119 19.20 -3.77 -0.50
CA GLU A 119 20.39 -4.43 0.05
C GLU A 119 20.64 -4.14 1.53
N HIS A 120 20.02 -3.08 2.06
CA HIS A 120 20.10 -2.74 3.48
C HIS A 120 19.07 -3.49 4.34
N PHE A 121 18.09 -4.16 3.73
CA PHE A 121 17.14 -4.99 4.45
C PHE A 121 17.67 -6.41 4.63
N PRO A 122 17.36 -7.08 5.75
CA PRO A 122 17.86 -8.42 6.00
C PRO A 122 17.06 -9.48 5.22
N GLY A 123 17.78 -10.33 4.48
CA GLY A 123 17.31 -11.63 3.95
C GLY A 123 15.89 -11.63 3.39
N ARG A 124 14.92 -12.07 4.21
CA ARG A 124 13.52 -12.18 3.82
C ARG A 124 12.86 -10.85 3.47
N GLU A 125 13.15 -9.78 4.21
CA GLU A 125 12.59 -8.44 3.92
C GLU A 125 13.10 -7.91 2.58
N GLN A 126 14.40 -8.08 2.31
CA GLN A 126 14.97 -7.76 0.99
C GLN A 126 14.30 -8.58 -0.12
N GLY A 127 14.12 -9.89 0.09
CA GLY A 127 13.44 -10.76 -0.87
C GLY A 127 12.01 -10.30 -1.18
N LEU A 128 11.23 -9.92 -0.16
CA LEU A 128 9.88 -9.39 -0.36
C LEU A 128 9.87 -8.13 -1.23
N LEU A 129 10.78 -7.18 -0.97
CA LEU A 129 10.86 -5.92 -1.70
C LEU A 129 11.30 -6.12 -3.16
N VAL A 130 12.34 -6.91 -3.39
CA VAL A 130 12.81 -7.21 -4.76
C VAL A 130 11.74 -7.94 -5.57
N LEU A 131 11.05 -8.91 -4.97
CA LEU A 131 9.99 -9.65 -5.64
C LEU A 131 8.76 -8.77 -5.89
N THR A 132 8.45 -7.83 -4.98
CA THR A 132 7.40 -6.81 -5.19
C THR A 132 7.69 -5.97 -6.43
N ASP A 133 8.92 -5.47 -6.57
CA ASP A 133 9.33 -4.68 -7.73
C ASP A 133 9.20 -5.48 -9.04
N ALA A 134 9.67 -6.72 -9.05
CA ALA A 134 9.54 -7.59 -10.22
C ALA A 134 8.07 -7.81 -10.61
N LEU A 135 7.21 -8.14 -9.64
CA LEU A 135 5.78 -8.37 -9.89
C LEU A 135 5.08 -7.15 -10.51
N VAL A 136 5.45 -5.94 -10.11
CA VAL A 136 4.81 -4.71 -10.61
C VAL A 136 5.42 -4.25 -11.94
N ASN A 137 6.76 -4.20 -12.03
CA ASN A 137 7.46 -3.65 -13.18
C ASN A 137 7.54 -4.64 -14.34
N GLU A 138 7.79 -5.92 -14.06
CA GLU A 138 7.97 -6.95 -15.08
C GLU A 138 6.71 -7.79 -15.31
N ARG A 139 5.72 -7.70 -14.40
CA ARG A 139 4.50 -8.54 -14.42
C ARG A 139 4.82 -10.04 -14.35
N THR A 140 5.99 -10.35 -13.82
CA THR A 140 6.53 -11.69 -13.62
C THR A 140 7.70 -11.61 -12.62
N ILE A 141 8.24 -12.75 -12.21
CA ILE A 141 9.51 -12.80 -11.50
C ILE A 141 10.56 -13.34 -12.48
N PRO A 142 11.55 -12.53 -12.91
CA PRO A 142 12.64 -13.00 -13.76
C PRO A 142 13.40 -14.18 -13.15
N PRO A 143 13.91 -15.15 -13.95
CA PRO A 143 14.54 -16.37 -13.42
C PRO A 143 15.76 -16.12 -12.51
N ASP A 144 16.55 -15.09 -12.80
CA ASP A 144 17.70 -14.65 -11.99
C ASP A 144 17.25 -14.05 -10.66
N VAL A 145 16.22 -13.20 -10.66
CA VAL A 145 15.60 -12.67 -9.44
C VAL A 145 15.03 -13.80 -8.60
N TRP A 146 14.34 -14.76 -9.22
CA TRP A 146 13.80 -15.94 -8.54
C TRP A 146 14.91 -16.79 -7.91
N ALA A 147 16.00 -17.05 -8.63
CA ALA A 147 17.11 -17.84 -8.12
C ALA A 147 17.78 -17.19 -6.90
N LEU A 148 17.85 -15.86 -6.86
CA LEU A 148 18.47 -15.10 -5.77
C LEU A 148 17.57 -14.93 -4.55
N HIS A 149 16.28 -14.62 -4.75
CA HIS A 149 15.39 -14.20 -3.66
C HIS A 149 14.23 -15.15 -3.37
N GLY A 150 13.89 -16.05 -4.31
CA GLY A 150 12.76 -16.96 -4.17
C GLY A 150 12.89 -17.93 -2.99
N CYS A 151 14.12 -18.27 -2.57
CA CYS A 151 14.37 -19.18 -1.45
C CYS A 151 13.97 -18.60 -0.07
N HIS A 152 13.77 -17.29 0.04
CA HIS A 152 13.36 -16.63 1.29
C HIS A 152 11.86 -16.79 1.60
N LEU A 153 11.06 -17.19 0.61
CA LEU A 153 9.62 -17.28 0.69
C LEU A 153 9.14 -18.71 0.42
N SER A 154 8.26 -19.20 1.28
CA SER A 154 7.52 -20.42 1.00
C SER A 154 6.49 -20.19 -0.11
N PRO A 155 5.93 -21.25 -0.71
CA PRO A 155 4.83 -21.11 -1.67
C PRO A 155 3.63 -20.33 -1.11
N ARG A 156 3.33 -20.47 0.19
CA ARG A 156 2.27 -19.70 0.85
C ARG A 156 2.62 -18.21 0.91
N ASP A 157 3.86 -17.88 1.32
CA ASP A 157 4.32 -16.49 1.40
C ASP A 157 4.26 -15.78 0.04
N LEU A 158 4.59 -16.49 -1.04
CA LEU A 158 4.51 -15.94 -2.40
C LEU A 158 3.07 -15.63 -2.83
N LEU A 159 2.14 -16.54 -2.54
CA LEU A 159 0.72 -16.30 -2.83
C LEU A 159 0.17 -15.14 -1.99
N ASP A 160 0.57 -15.06 -0.72
CA ASP A 160 0.20 -13.96 0.18
C ASP A 160 0.81 -12.62 -0.28
N LEU A 161 2.05 -12.62 -0.78
CA LEU A 161 2.68 -11.46 -1.39
C LEU A 161 1.91 -11.00 -2.64
N ILE A 162 1.59 -11.92 -3.57
CA ILE A 162 0.83 -11.61 -4.78
C ILE A 162 -0.55 -11.04 -4.42
N ALA A 163 -1.22 -11.61 -3.41
CA ALA A 163 -2.50 -11.10 -2.93
C ALA A 163 -2.36 -9.67 -2.36
N LEU A 164 -1.35 -9.41 -1.53
CA LEU A 164 -1.10 -8.08 -0.97
C LEU A 164 -0.77 -7.04 -2.05
N VAL A 165 0.09 -7.39 -3.01
CA VAL A 165 0.39 -6.54 -4.17
C VAL A 165 -0.89 -6.23 -4.93
N SER A 166 -1.70 -7.23 -5.23
CA SER A 166 -2.96 -7.07 -5.97
C SER A 166 -3.98 -6.18 -5.24
N GLN A 167 -4.07 -6.29 -3.90
CA GLN A 167 -4.92 -5.42 -3.08
C GLN A 167 -4.47 -3.96 -3.18
N TYR A 168 -3.16 -3.71 -3.18
CA TYR A 168 -2.61 -2.36 -3.27
C TYR A 168 -2.57 -1.80 -4.68
N VAL A 169 -2.59 -2.65 -5.72
CA VAL A 169 -2.89 -2.20 -7.08
C VAL A 169 -4.26 -1.54 -7.11
N LEU A 170 -5.30 -2.16 -6.54
CA LEU A 170 -6.63 -1.55 -6.51
C LEU A 170 -6.61 -0.20 -5.77
N PHE A 171 -6.09 -0.17 -4.54
CA PHE A 171 -6.04 1.07 -3.76
C PHE A 171 -5.24 2.17 -4.46
N ALA A 172 -4.02 1.88 -4.91
CA ALA A 172 -3.15 2.87 -5.54
C ALA A 172 -3.74 3.36 -6.87
N LEU A 173 -4.29 2.46 -7.68
CA LEU A 173 -4.94 2.83 -8.93
C LEU A 173 -6.19 3.68 -8.67
N THR A 174 -7.02 3.36 -7.69
CA THR A 174 -8.15 4.21 -7.28
C THR A 174 -7.67 5.58 -6.83
N ASN A 175 -6.67 5.64 -5.95
CA ASN A 175 -6.12 6.89 -5.44
C ASN A 175 -5.63 7.80 -6.57
N ASN A 176 -4.88 7.23 -7.51
CA ASN A 176 -4.31 8.00 -8.61
C ASN A 176 -5.36 8.34 -9.66
N ALA A 177 -6.17 7.38 -10.09
CA ALA A 177 -7.13 7.57 -11.17
C ALA A 177 -8.26 8.53 -10.76
N LEU A 178 -8.67 8.52 -9.49
CA LEU A 178 -9.77 9.36 -8.99
C LEU A 178 -9.29 10.59 -8.22
N GLN A 179 -7.97 10.79 -8.12
CA GLN A 179 -7.35 11.92 -7.43
C GLN A 179 -7.84 12.02 -5.98
N VAL A 180 -7.74 10.91 -5.24
CA VAL A 180 -8.18 10.83 -3.85
C VAL A 180 -7.48 11.90 -3.02
N PRO A 181 -8.22 12.80 -2.35
CA PRO A 181 -7.61 13.82 -1.50
C PRO A 181 -7.04 13.19 -0.24
N LEU A 182 -5.94 13.74 0.28
CA LEU A 182 -5.39 13.34 1.57
C LEU A 182 -6.36 13.71 2.71
N GLU A 183 -6.45 12.85 3.72
CA GLU A 183 -7.01 13.26 5.00
C GLU A 183 -6.18 14.41 5.61
N PRO A 184 -6.80 15.37 6.31
CA PRO A 184 -6.08 16.48 6.95
C PRO A 184 -4.92 16.02 7.83
N ALA A 185 -5.10 14.90 8.57
CA ALA A 185 -4.09 14.34 9.45
C ALA A 185 -2.87 13.73 8.73
N LEU A 186 -2.94 13.53 7.42
CA LEU A 186 -1.83 13.02 6.61
C LEU A 186 -1.02 14.14 5.94
N GLN A 187 -1.54 15.37 5.88
CA GLN A 187 -0.85 16.48 5.20
C GLN A 187 0.52 16.79 5.81
N ALA A 188 0.68 16.59 7.12
CA ALA A 188 1.94 16.78 7.83
C ALA A 188 2.92 15.60 7.72
N VAL A 189 2.49 14.45 7.20
CA VAL A 189 3.37 13.29 7.00
C VAL A 189 4.22 13.52 5.76
N PRO A 190 5.56 13.37 5.80
CA PRO A 190 6.40 13.53 4.63
C PRO A 190 5.95 12.64 3.46
N GLY A 191 5.67 13.29 2.32
CA GLY A 191 5.21 12.60 1.11
C GLY A 191 6.33 11.89 0.35
N LEU A 192 5.97 11.38 -0.83
CA LEU A 192 6.93 11.11 -1.88
C LEU A 192 7.46 12.43 -2.43
N GLU A 193 8.74 12.46 -2.81
CA GLU A 193 9.30 13.59 -3.54
C GLU A 193 9.10 13.34 -5.04
N ALA A 194 8.74 14.37 -5.79
CA ALA A 194 8.73 14.27 -7.24
C ALA A 194 10.17 14.02 -7.65
N GLY A 195 10.46 12.85 -8.23
CA GLY A 195 11.82 12.51 -8.66
C GLY A 195 12.37 13.67 -9.48
N THR A 196 13.50 14.23 -9.04
CA THR A 196 14.30 15.07 -9.92
C THR A 196 14.69 14.15 -11.07
N GLU A 197 14.24 14.46 -12.27
CA GLU A 197 14.72 13.78 -13.47
C GLU A 197 16.25 13.80 -13.39
N SER A 198 16.85 12.61 -13.24
CA SER A 198 18.28 12.47 -13.45
C SER A 198 18.47 12.70 -14.94
N GLY A 199 18.83 13.94 -15.27
CA GLY A 199 19.07 14.36 -16.65
C GLY A 199 20.02 13.39 -17.31
N SER A 200 19.51 12.67 -18.30
CA SER A 200 20.33 11.93 -19.26
C SER A 200 21.19 12.94 -20.01
N GLY A 201 22.48 13.00 -19.66
CA GLY A 201 23.53 13.57 -20.50
C GLY A 201 23.92 12.62 -21.62
#